data_AF-A0A3D4X2B5-F1
#
_entry.id   AF-A0A3D4X2B5-F1
#
_cell.length_a   1.000
_cell.length_b   1.000
_cell.length_c   1.000
_cell.angle_alpha   90.00
_cell.angle_beta   90.00
_cell.angle_gamma   90.00
#
_symmetry.space_group_name_H-M   'P 1'
#
loop_
_entity.id
_entity.type
_entity.pdbx_description
1 polymer ?
#
loop_
_entity_poly.entity_id
_entity_poly.type
_entity_poly.pdbx_seq_one_letter_code
_entity_poly.pdbx_strand_id
1 'polypeptide(L)'
;DNVVGSYVQFAVSAPAAGNATLTFRFANGTTTSRPLSVNGTVVDFPSTGAWTTWQTRTVTLNLVAGVNTIRATATTAGGGPNLDSLNADFPPPPSGGYQAEDATISQGVIESNHAGFTGTGFVNYDNVV
;
A
#
# COMPACT_ATOMS: atom_id res chain seq x y z
N ASP A 1 -18.36 22.71 -10.18
CA ASP A 1 -17.46 23.82 -9.81
C ASP A 1 -16.18 23.33 -9.17
N ASN A 2 -15.09 24.05 -9.39
CA ASN A 2 -13.82 23.80 -8.71
C ASN A 2 -13.85 24.48 -7.34
N VAL A 3 -13.43 23.78 -6.29
CA VAL A 3 -13.45 24.31 -4.93
C VAL A 3 -12.32 23.70 -4.10
N VAL A 4 -11.72 24.51 -3.22
CA VAL A 4 -10.81 23.99 -2.18
C VAL A 4 -11.58 23.01 -1.31
N GLY A 5 -10.98 21.85 -1.01
CA GLY A 5 -11.60 20.86 -0.14
C GLY A 5 -12.51 19.84 -0.83
N SER A 6 -12.80 19.97 -2.14
CA SER A 6 -13.45 18.88 -2.89
C SER A 6 -12.56 17.64 -2.86
N TYR A 7 -13.15 16.44 -2.74
CA TYR A 7 -12.38 15.22 -2.59
C TYR A 7 -12.96 14.02 -3.35
N VAL A 8 -12.08 13.05 -3.62
CA VAL A 8 -12.45 11.66 -3.94
C VAL A 8 -11.94 10.78 -2.80
N GLN A 9 -12.74 9.79 -2.40
CA GLN A 9 -12.42 8.89 -1.29
C GLN A 9 -12.55 7.44 -1.73
N PHE A 10 -11.50 6.66 -1.49
CA PHE A 10 -11.41 5.24 -1.83
C PHE A 10 -11.28 4.42 -0.55
N ALA A 11 -11.91 3.24 -0.53
CA ALA A 11 -11.64 2.21 0.45
C ALA A 11 -10.61 1.23 -0.15
N VAL A 12 -9.41 1.16 0.43
CA VAL A 12 -8.31 0.30 -0.05
C VAL A 12 -8.05 -0.78 0.98
N SER A 13 -8.24 -2.04 0.62
CA SER A 13 -7.95 -3.18 1.50
C SER A 13 -6.51 -3.64 1.34
N ALA A 14 -5.69 -3.46 2.38
CA ALA A 14 -4.30 -3.91 2.41
C ALA A 14 -4.20 -5.30 3.07
N PRO A 15 -3.45 -6.26 2.50
CA PRO A 15 -3.31 -7.60 3.05
C PRO A 15 -2.50 -7.64 4.35
N ALA A 16 -1.61 -6.67 4.56
CA ALA A 16 -0.77 -6.51 5.73
C ALA A 16 -0.51 -5.02 5.99
N ALA A 17 -0.03 -4.67 7.18
CA ALA A 17 0.44 -3.32 7.45
C ALA A 17 1.78 -3.09 6.73
N GLY A 18 1.96 -1.90 6.14
CA GLY A 18 3.19 -1.54 5.45
C GLY A 18 2.99 -0.50 4.35
N ASN A 19 4.09 -0.17 3.67
CA ASN A 19 4.08 0.76 2.54
C ASN A 19 3.28 0.17 1.38
N ALA A 20 2.32 0.93 0.84
CA ALA A 20 1.64 0.65 -0.41
C ALA A 20 1.93 1.76 -1.42
N THR A 21 2.16 1.39 -2.68
CA THR A 21 2.29 2.35 -3.78
C THR A 21 0.93 2.53 -4.43
N LEU A 22 0.38 3.73 -4.28
CA LEU A 22 -0.90 4.13 -4.85
C LEU A 22 -0.67 4.86 -6.16
N THR A 23 -1.27 4.36 -7.23
CA THR A 23 -1.17 4.93 -8.59
C THR A 23 -2.53 5.48 -9.01
N PHE A 24 -2.63 6.79 -9.11
CA PHE A 24 -3.80 7.49 -9.63
C PHE A 24 -3.70 7.61 -11.15
N ARG A 25 -4.76 7.27 -11.89
CA ARG A 25 -4.92 7.66 -13.30
C ARG A 25 -5.72 8.95 -13.38
N PHE A 26 -5.21 9.94 -14.10
CA PHE A 26 -5.76 11.29 -14.10
C PHE A 26 -5.62 12.00 -15.46
N ALA A 27 -6.42 13.05 -15.65
CA ALA A 27 -6.24 14.04 -16.71
C ALA A 27 -6.28 15.47 -16.13
N ASN A 28 -5.37 16.32 -16.61
CA ASN A 28 -5.34 17.75 -16.31
C ASN A 28 -5.11 18.52 -17.61
N GLY A 29 -6.18 18.92 -18.27
CA GLY A 29 -6.11 19.66 -19.54
C GLY A 29 -5.73 21.14 -19.40
N THR A 30 -5.41 21.62 -18.19
CA THR A 30 -4.91 22.98 -17.97
C THR A 30 -3.38 23.05 -18.09
N THR A 31 -2.80 24.25 -18.04
CA THR A 31 -1.34 24.45 -18.03
C THR A 31 -0.73 24.49 -16.62
N THR A 32 -1.55 24.50 -15.57
CA THR A 32 -1.12 24.62 -14.17
C THR A 32 -1.28 23.28 -13.43
N SER A 33 -0.33 22.93 -12.56
CA SER A 33 -0.48 21.75 -11.67
C SER A 33 -1.72 21.89 -10.80
N ARG A 34 -2.41 20.76 -10.56
CA ARG A 34 -3.57 20.68 -9.65
C ARG A 34 -3.26 19.75 -8.48
N PRO A 35 -2.51 20.21 -7.47
CA PRO A 35 -2.09 19.35 -6.37
C PRO A 35 -3.26 18.87 -5.52
N LEU A 36 -3.14 17.64 -5.00
CA LEU A 36 -4.05 17.06 -4.03
C LEU A 36 -3.29 16.71 -2.75
N SER A 37 -3.94 16.84 -1.59
CA SER A 37 -3.50 16.19 -0.36
C SER A 37 -4.09 14.79 -0.30
N VAL A 38 -3.23 13.77 -0.37
CA VAL A 38 -3.59 12.35 -0.24
C VAL A 38 -3.21 11.88 1.16
N ASN A 39 -4.20 11.79 2.05
CA ASN A 39 -4.01 11.47 3.48
C ASN A 39 -2.90 12.30 4.16
N GLY A 40 -2.80 13.59 3.85
CA GLY A 40 -1.80 14.50 4.41
C GLY A 40 -0.55 14.69 3.53
N THR A 41 -0.27 13.78 2.59
CA THR A 41 0.84 13.91 1.64
C THR A 41 0.42 14.75 0.43
N VAL A 42 1.11 15.85 0.14
CA VAL A 42 0.84 16.65 -1.05
C VAL A 42 1.43 15.97 -2.29
N VAL A 43 0.61 15.77 -3.31
CA VAL A 43 0.97 15.14 -4.58
C VAL A 43 0.60 16.07 -5.73
N ASP A 44 1.58 16.41 -6.55
CA ASP A 44 1.35 17.20 -7.77
C ASP A 44 0.73 16.39 -8.90
N PHE A 45 -0.22 17.01 -9.60
CA PHE A 45 -0.83 16.49 -10.83
C PHE A 45 -0.63 17.52 -11.96
N PRO A 46 0.49 17.44 -12.70
CA PRO A 46 0.84 18.41 -13.73
C PRO A 46 -0.12 18.34 -14.93
N SER A 47 0.05 19.24 -15.90
CA SER A 47 -0.70 19.19 -17.16
C SER A 47 -0.49 17.85 -17.87
N THR A 48 -1.58 17.25 -18.36
CA THR A 48 -1.55 16.13 -19.31
C THR A 48 -1.73 16.61 -20.76
N GLY A 49 -1.75 17.92 -21.00
CA GLY A 49 -1.93 18.54 -22.32
C GLY A 49 -3.38 18.67 -22.79
N ALA A 50 -4.24 17.69 -22.48
CA ALA A 50 -5.66 17.72 -22.81
C ALA A 50 -6.49 16.90 -21.82
N TRP A 51 -7.78 17.25 -21.66
CA TRP A 51 -8.72 16.49 -20.81
C TRP A 51 -9.03 15.08 -21.31
N THR A 52 -8.69 14.78 -22.57
CA THR A 52 -8.77 13.45 -23.18
C THR A 52 -7.47 12.64 -23.07
N THR A 53 -6.38 13.27 -22.59
CA THR A 53 -5.08 12.62 -22.40
C THR A 53 -4.91 12.24 -20.94
N TRP A 54 -4.78 10.95 -20.69
CA TRP A 54 -4.68 10.37 -19.36
C TRP A 54 -3.25 9.94 -19.04
N GLN A 55 -2.80 10.21 -17.83
CA GLN A 55 -1.49 9.79 -17.31
C GLN A 55 -1.65 9.20 -15.90
N THR A 56 -0.55 8.71 -15.33
CA THR A 56 -0.51 8.18 -13.97
C THR A 56 0.39 8.98 -13.05
N ARG A 57 0.04 9.02 -11.76
CA ARG A 57 0.83 9.63 -10.69
C ARG A 57 0.85 8.73 -9.47
N THR A 58 2.03 8.52 -8.89
CA THR A 58 2.21 7.63 -7.75
C THR A 58 2.41 8.39 -6.45
N VAL A 59 1.97 7.79 -5.35
CA VAL A 59 2.31 8.17 -3.98
C VAL A 59 2.44 6.91 -3.14
N THR A 60 3.47 6.85 -2.29
CA THR A 60 3.62 5.75 -1.33
C THR A 60 3.08 6.19 0.02
N LEU A 61 2.18 5.38 0.59
CA LEU A 61 1.62 5.60 1.92
C LEU A 61 1.85 4.37 2.79
N ASN A 62 2.08 4.56 4.08
CA ASN A 62 2.05 3.46 5.04
C ASN A 62 0.60 3.18 5.44
N LEU A 63 0.15 1.95 5.20
CA LEU A 63 -1.22 1.49 5.44
C LEU A 63 -1.24 0.48 6.59
N VAL A 64 -2.40 0.35 7.24
CA VAL A 64 -2.66 -0.73 8.20
C VAL A 64 -3.23 -1.95 7.49
N ALA A 65 -3.11 -3.14 8.06
CA ALA A 65 -3.79 -4.32 7.55
C ALA A 65 -5.32 -4.10 7.56
N GLY A 66 -6.00 -4.57 6.52
CA GLY A 66 -7.43 -4.36 6.32
C GLY A 66 -7.77 -3.06 5.60
N VAL A 67 -8.96 -2.51 5.86
CA VAL A 67 -9.51 -1.37 5.11
C VAL A 67 -8.87 -0.06 5.54
N ASN A 68 -8.27 0.63 4.57
CA ASN A 68 -7.74 1.97 4.69
C ASN A 68 -8.62 2.96 3.93
N THR A 69 -8.88 4.10 4.53
CA THR A 69 -9.59 5.19 3.88
C THR A 69 -8.58 6.13 3.22
N ILE A 70 -8.53 6.14 1.89
CA ILE A 70 -7.64 7.01 1.11
C ILE A 70 -8.46 8.17 0.55
N ARG A 71 -8.19 9.39 1.01
CA ARG A 71 -8.86 10.61 0.54
C ARG A 71 -7.87 11.51 -0.18
N ALA A 72 -8.18 11.86 -1.43
CA ALA A 72 -7.45 12.84 -2.21
C ALA A 72 -8.26 14.15 -2.26
N THR A 73 -7.74 15.20 -1.63
CA THR A 73 -8.45 16.48 -1.41
C THR A 73 -7.79 17.61 -2.18
N ALA A 74 -8.55 18.38 -2.95
CA ALA A 74 -8.06 19.55 -3.66
C ALA A 74 -7.59 20.64 -2.68
N THR A 75 -6.38 21.14 -2.88
CA THR A 75 -5.76 22.14 -1.98
C THR A 75 -5.85 23.57 -2.52
N THR A 76 -6.33 23.76 -3.75
CA THR A 76 -6.38 25.07 -4.42
C THR A 76 -7.77 25.37 -4.96
N ALA A 77 -8.06 26.65 -5.21
CA ALA A 77 -9.30 27.09 -5.83
C ALA A 77 -9.48 26.55 -7.27
N GLY A 78 -8.38 26.11 -7.89
CA GLY A 78 -8.41 25.42 -9.19
C GLY A 78 -9.05 24.03 -9.13
N GLY A 79 -9.30 23.47 -7.94
CA GLY A 79 -9.81 22.11 -7.77
C GLY A 79 -8.77 21.04 -8.09
N GLY A 80 -9.21 19.78 -8.12
CA GLY A 80 -8.38 18.64 -8.51
C GLY A 80 -8.30 18.42 -10.03
N PRO A 81 -7.41 17.53 -10.51
CA PRO A 81 -7.52 16.99 -11.86
C PRO A 81 -8.80 16.13 -12.00
N ASN A 82 -9.11 15.71 -13.22
CA ASN A 82 -10.07 14.62 -13.41
C ASN A 82 -9.38 13.33 -12.96
N LEU A 83 -9.91 12.66 -11.93
CA LEU A 83 -9.45 11.35 -11.47
C LEU A 83 -10.33 10.26 -12.08
N ASP A 84 -9.70 9.20 -12.60
CA ASP A 84 -10.39 8.06 -13.20
C ASP A 84 -10.32 6.83 -12.29
N SER A 85 -9.12 6.42 -11.89
CA SER A 85 -8.92 5.19 -11.12
C SER A 85 -7.75 5.29 -10.15
N LEU A 86 -7.77 4.40 -9.15
CA LEU A 86 -6.70 4.19 -8.19
C LEU A 86 -6.31 2.71 -8.21
N ASN A 87 -5.05 2.44 -8.53
CA ASN A 87 -4.43 1.13 -8.33
C ASN A 87 -3.59 1.14 -7.06
N ALA A 88 -3.70 0.10 -6.24
CA ALA A 88 -2.87 -0.07 -5.05
C ALA A 88 -1.96 -1.28 -5.24
N ASP A 89 -0.66 -1.07 -5.19
CA ASP A 89 0.35 -2.12 -5.18
C ASP A 89 0.89 -2.27 -3.76
N PHE A 90 0.87 -3.51 -3.26
CA PHE A 90 1.35 -3.86 -1.93
C PHE A 90 2.60 -4.71 -2.14
N PRO A 91 3.78 -4.26 -1.70
CA PRO A 91 4.95 -5.12 -1.68
C PRO A 91 4.59 -6.38 -0.88
N PRO A 92 5.12 -7.55 -1.29
CA PRO A 92 4.90 -8.76 -0.53
C PRO A 92 5.31 -8.52 0.93
N PRO A 93 4.63 -9.18 1.90
CA PRO A 93 5.13 -9.21 3.26
C PRO A 93 6.63 -9.55 3.23
N PRO A 94 7.45 -8.96 4.13
CA PRO A 94 8.86 -9.30 4.21
C PRO A 94 9.02 -10.81 4.13
N SER A 95 9.76 -11.30 3.13
CA SER A 95 10.04 -12.72 2.96
C SER A 95 11.05 -13.15 4.03
N GLY A 96 10.64 -13.13 5.30
CA GLY A 96 11.31 -13.87 6.35
C GLY A 96 10.83 -15.31 6.23
N GLY A 97 11.76 -16.26 6.02
CA GLY A 97 11.40 -17.66 6.12
C GLY A 97 10.77 -17.93 7.49
N TYR A 98 9.60 -18.55 7.52
CA TYR A 98 8.96 -18.96 8.76
C TYR A 98 9.76 -20.14 9.33
N GLN A 99 10.49 -19.91 10.42
CA GLN A 99 11.22 -20.96 11.12
C GLN A 99 10.23 -21.84 11.92
N ALA A 100 10.46 -23.15 11.93
CA ALA A 100 9.55 -24.07 12.61
C ALA A 100 9.57 -23.85 14.13
N GLU A 101 10.72 -23.45 14.68
CA GLU A 101 10.91 -23.12 16.09
C GLU A 101 10.15 -21.87 16.57
N ASP A 102 9.67 -21.01 15.65
CA ASP A 102 8.86 -19.83 15.97
C ASP A 102 7.35 -20.10 15.84
N ALA A 103 6.96 -21.30 15.39
CA ALA A 103 5.57 -21.66 15.16
C ALA A 103 4.84 -22.09 16.45
N THR A 104 3.52 -22.17 16.39
CA THR A 104 2.75 -22.87 17.42
C THR A 104 2.99 -24.37 17.29
N ILE A 105 3.53 -25.01 18.33
CA ILE A 105 3.86 -26.44 18.33
C ILE A 105 2.84 -27.21 19.19
N SER A 106 2.33 -28.31 18.65
CA SER A 106 1.50 -29.29 19.36
C SER A 106 2.13 -30.67 19.18
N GLN A 107 2.39 -31.38 20.28
CA GLN A 107 3.05 -32.71 20.27
C GLN A 107 4.40 -32.70 19.55
N GLY A 108 5.24 -31.75 19.91
CA GLY A 108 6.63 -31.68 19.46
C GLY A 108 7.45 -30.79 20.40
N VAL A 109 8.76 -30.87 20.25
CA VAL A 109 9.74 -30.10 21.04
C VAL A 109 10.74 -29.42 20.12
N ILE A 110 11.25 -28.26 20.54
CA ILE A 110 12.34 -27.59 19.84
C ILE A 110 13.65 -28.21 20.31
N GLU A 111 14.44 -28.71 19.37
CA GLU A 111 15.75 -29.32 19.62
C GLU A 111 16.84 -28.68 18.77
N SER A 112 18.09 -28.87 19.18
CA SER A 112 19.29 -28.38 18.48
C SER A 112 20.43 -29.41 18.50
N ASN A 113 20.11 -30.69 18.74
CA ASN A 113 21.05 -31.80 18.94
C ASN A 113 21.55 -32.43 17.61
N HIS A 114 21.06 -31.97 16.46
CA HIS A 114 21.51 -32.36 15.12
C HIS A 114 21.99 -31.14 14.34
N ALA A 115 23.11 -31.22 13.62
CA ALA A 115 23.61 -30.10 12.82
C ALA A 115 22.84 -29.89 11.50
N GLY A 116 22.89 -28.67 10.95
CA GLY A 116 22.38 -28.36 9.60
C GLY A 116 21.01 -27.66 9.56
N PHE A 117 20.40 -27.35 10.71
CA PHE A 117 19.22 -26.49 10.78
C PHE A 117 19.61 -25.01 10.56
N THR A 118 18.64 -24.23 10.09
CA THR A 118 18.71 -22.76 10.11
C THR A 118 18.13 -22.22 11.42
N GLY A 119 18.41 -20.97 11.77
CA GLY A 119 17.83 -20.38 12.98
C GLY A 119 18.47 -20.92 14.26
N THR A 120 17.64 -21.19 15.27
CA THR A 120 18.13 -21.60 16.61
C THR A 120 17.89 -23.08 16.92
N GLY A 121 17.09 -23.77 16.11
CA GLY A 121 16.81 -25.19 16.27
C GLY A 121 15.94 -25.76 15.15
N PHE A 122 15.27 -26.87 15.44
CA PHE A 122 14.25 -27.46 14.59
C PHE A 122 13.15 -28.08 15.47
N VAL A 123 11.96 -28.30 14.91
CA VAL A 123 10.88 -29.01 15.63
C VAL A 123 11.02 -30.51 15.41
N ASN A 124 11.18 -31.24 16.50
CA ASN A 124 11.07 -32.69 16.54
C ASN A 124 9.63 -33.07 16.94
N TYR A 125 8.96 -33.87 16.11
CA TYR A 125 7.60 -34.33 16.41
C TYR A 125 7.66 -35.54 17.35
N ASP A 126 6.76 -35.61 18.32
CA ASP A 126 6.61 -36.81 19.14
C ASP A 126 6.16 -37.96 18.23
N ASN A 127 7.01 -38.98 18.05
CA ASN A 127 6.58 -40.25 17.50
C ASN A 127 5.77 -41.00 18.55
N VAL A 128 4.47 -40.72 18.62
CA VAL A 128 3.53 -41.54 19.39
C VAL A 128 3.35 -42.85 18.60
N VAL A 129 3.97 -43.93 19.08
CA VAL A 129 3.79 -45.30 18.56
C VAL A 129 2.58 -45.94 19.20
#